data_AF-A0A524Q061-F1
#
_entry.id   AF-A0A524Q061-F1
#
_cell.length_a   1.000
_cell.length_b   1.000
_cell.length_c   1.000
_cell.angle_alpha   90.00
_cell.angle_beta   90.00
_cell.angle_gamma   90.00
#
_symmetry.space_group_name_H-M   'P 1'
#
loop_
_entity.id
_entity.type
_entity.pdbx_description
1 polymer ?
#
loop_
_entity_poly.entity_id
_entity_poly.type
_entity_poly.pdbx_seq_one_letter_code
_entity_poly.pdbx_strand_id
1 'polypeptide(L)'
;MGLFDMIMIKDNHIKAAGGIKKAVEMVRKKYGSRYIVEVETSSMEEVADALSSGADIIMLDNMEIEMVGRAVELIHKKAKVEISGNVEQERIIGIRHLAVDYISMGALTHSVRAFDFSMTFRK
;
A
#
# COMPACT_ATOMS: atom_id res chain seq x y z
N MET A 1 7.24 12.13 -8.63
CA MET A 1 6.70 11.90 -7.28
C MET A 1 7.85 11.46 -6.37
N GLY A 2 7.81 11.83 -5.10
CA GLY A 2 8.82 11.51 -4.10
C GLY A 2 8.30 11.67 -2.68
N LEU A 3 9.21 11.62 -1.70
CA LEU A 3 8.88 11.63 -0.25
C LEU A 3 8.20 12.91 0.25
N PHE A 4 8.03 13.93 -0.59
CA PHE A 4 7.42 15.22 -0.26
C PHE A 4 5.94 15.32 -0.65
N ASP A 5 5.42 14.37 -1.44
CA ASP A 5 4.04 14.44 -1.95
C ASP A 5 3.01 13.91 -0.95
N MET A 6 3.43 12.95 -0.11
CA MET A 6 2.54 12.18 0.77
C MET A 6 3.34 11.57 1.93
N ILE A 7 2.66 11.23 3.02
CA ILE A 7 3.28 10.55 4.17
C ILE A 7 2.94 9.06 4.10
N MET A 8 3.96 8.23 3.90
CA MET A 8 3.87 6.77 3.98
C MET A 8 4.58 6.28 5.25
N ILE A 9 3.82 5.70 6.17
CA ILE A 9 4.29 5.13 7.43
C ILE A 9 4.60 3.65 7.21
N LYS A 10 5.89 3.36 7.03
CA LYS A 10 6.44 1.99 6.94
C LYS A 10 6.72 1.33 8.29
N ASP A 11 6.99 0.03 8.25
CA ASP A 11 7.36 -0.82 9.40
C ASP A 11 8.42 -0.19 10.34
N ASN A 12 9.48 0.41 9.78
CA ASN A 12 10.55 1.04 10.55
C ASN A 12 10.07 2.29 11.30
N HIS A 13 9.13 3.05 10.72
CA HIS A 13 8.53 4.20 11.39
C HIS A 13 7.60 3.76 12.52
N ILE A 14 6.83 2.68 12.28
CA ILE A 14 5.94 2.07 13.29
C ILE A 14 6.78 1.63 14.50
N LYS A 15 7.87 0.90 14.25
CA LYS A 15 8.82 0.47 15.30
C LYS A 15 9.41 1.66 16.05
N ALA A 16 9.88 2.69 15.33
CA ALA A 16 10.47 3.88 15.93
C ALA A 16 9.47 4.71 16.77
N ALA A 17 8.21 4.80 16.34
CA ALA A 17 7.14 5.49 17.07
C ALA A 17 6.55 4.66 18.23
N GLY A 18 6.81 3.35 18.24
CA GLY A 18 6.26 2.41 19.23
C GLY A 18 4.80 2.02 18.96
N GLY A 19 4.41 1.93 17.68
CA GLY A 19 3.11 1.45 17.23
C GLY A 19 2.42 2.36 16.19
N ILE A 20 1.46 1.80 15.45
CA ILE A 20 0.74 2.49 14.36
C ILE A 20 -0.02 3.71 14.88
N LYS A 21 -0.78 3.54 15.97
CA LYS A 21 -1.57 4.63 16.58
C LYS A 21 -0.70 5.85 16.87
N LYS A 22 0.42 5.65 17.56
CA LYS A 22 1.36 6.74 17.88
C LYS A 22 1.94 7.37 16.61
N ALA A 23 2.32 6.56 15.63
CA ALA A 23 2.89 7.07 14.38
C ALA A 23 1.91 8.00 13.64
N VAL A 24 0.66 7.56 13.47
CA VAL A 24 -0.39 8.34 12.80
C VAL A 24 -0.75 9.58 13.61
N GLU A 25 -0.91 9.46 14.93
CA GLU A 25 -1.19 10.60 15.81
C GLU A 25 -0.09 11.67 15.74
N MET A 26 1.18 11.28 15.74
CA MET A 26 2.31 12.22 15.60
C MET A 26 2.24 12.99 14.28
N VAL A 27 1.90 12.30 13.19
CA VAL A 27 1.73 12.91 11.86
C VAL A 27 0.55 13.88 11.85
N ARG A 28 -0.62 13.44 12.33
CA ARG A 28 -1.84 14.26 12.37
C ARG A 28 -1.69 15.47 13.29
N LYS A 29 -0.98 15.34 14.41
CA LYS A 29 -0.69 16.47 15.31
C LYS A 29 0.19 17.53 14.63
N LYS A 30 1.14 17.11 13.79
CA LYS A 30 2.10 18.03 13.15
C LYS A 30 1.54 18.68 11.88
N TYR A 31 0.79 17.93 11.08
CA TYR A 31 0.39 18.35 9.73
C TYR A 31 -1.13 18.40 9.51
N GLY A 32 -1.94 17.97 10.49
CA GLY A 32 -3.39 17.88 10.34
C GLY A 32 -3.79 16.94 9.19
N SER A 33 -4.73 17.41 8.37
CA SER A 33 -5.20 16.74 7.15
C SER A 33 -4.48 17.21 5.88
N ARG A 34 -3.38 17.98 6.01
CA ARG A 34 -2.68 18.55 4.86
C ARG A 34 -2.12 17.49 3.91
N TYR A 35 -1.63 16.38 4.45
CA TYR A 35 -1.08 15.27 3.68
C TYR A 35 -1.94 14.03 3.84
N ILE A 36 -2.03 13.27 2.75
CA ILE A 36 -2.54 11.89 2.77
C ILE A 36 -1.57 11.06 3.61
N VAL A 37 -2.13 10.22 4.48
CA VAL A 37 -1.38 9.30 5.33
C VAL A 37 -1.71 7.88 4.91
N GLU A 38 -0.69 7.18 4.42
CA GLU A 38 -0.74 5.74 4.17
C GLU A 38 0.04 4.99 5.24
N VAL A 39 -0.48 3.84 5.64
CA VAL A 39 0.16 2.97 6.63
C VAL A 39 0.35 1.58 6.03
N GLU A 40 1.59 1.10 6.10
CA GLU A 40 1.96 -0.28 5.76
C GLU A 40 1.56 -1.21 6.90
N THR A 41 0.84 -2.28 6.57
CA THR A 41 0.32 -3.26 7.52
C THR A 41 0.58 -4.68 7.02
N SER A 42 0.88 -5.57 7.96
CA SER A 42 1.22 -6.97 7.72
C SER A 42 0.33 -7.95 8.50
N SER A 43 -0.55 -7.46 9.37
CA SER A 43 -1.49 -8.27 10.16
C SER A 43 -2.86 -7.62 10.28
N MET A 44 -3.88 -8.42 10.60
CA MET A 44 -5.25 -7.91 10.82
C MET A 44 -5.35 -6.94 12.01
N GLU A 45 -4.49 -7.10 13.01
CA GLU A 45 -4.40 -6.20 14.17
C GLU A 45 -3.85 -4.84 13.73
N GLU A 46 -2.81 -4.83 12.89
CA GLU A 46 -2.24 -3.62 12.31
C GLU A 46 -3.25 -2.89 11.41
N VAL A 47 -4.04 -3.63 10.62
CA VAL A 47 -5.15 -3.07 9.83
C VAL A 47 -6.17 -2.37 10.72
N ALA A 48 -6.59 -3.02 11.81
CA ALA A 48 -7.54 -2.43 12.76
C ALA A 48 -6.97 -1.17 13.44
N ASP A 49 -5.69 -1.19 13.79
CA ASP A 49 -5.00 -0.04 14.37
C ASP A 49 -4.86 1.11 13.38
N ALA A 50 -4.48 0.85 12.13
CA ALA A 50 -4.39 1.87 11.08
C ALA A 50 -5.76 2.51 10.80
N LEU A 51 -6.79 1.68 10.70
CA LEU A 51 -8.17 2.12 10.48
C LEU A 51 -8.67 3.01 11.63
N SER A 52 -8.49 2.56 12.87
CA SER A 52 -8.92 3.34 14.06
C SER A 52 -8.14 4.64 14.24
N SER A 53 -6.91 4.70 13.73
CA SER A 53 -6.06 5.90 13.76
C SER A 53 -6.40 6.93 12.68
N GLY A 54 -7.29 6.60 11.74
CA GLY A 54 -7.67 7.50 10.64
C GLY A 54 -6.61 7.61 9.54
N ALA A 55 -5.96 6.48 9.19
CA ALA A 55 -5.19 6.38 7.97
C ALA A 55 -6.11 6.58 6.75
N ASP A 56 -5.63 7.31 5.73
CA ASP A 56 -6.38 7.56 4.50
C ASP A 56 -6.27 6.35 3.55
N ILE A 57 -5.11 5.70 3.55
CA ILE A 57 -4.80 4.50 2.77
C ILE A 57 -4.19 3.46 3.70
N ILE A 58 -4.63 2.22 3.57
CA ILE A 58 -4.08 1.08 4.28
C ILE A 58 -3.47 0.14 3.25
N MET A 59 -2.15 -0.01 3.31
CA MET A 59 -1.39 -0.91 2.47
C MET A 59 -1.27 -2.28 3.15
N LEU A 60 -1.70 -3.31 2.45
CA LEU A 60 -1.64 -4.71 2.85
C LEU A 60 -0.37 -5.33 2.24
N ASP A 61 0.72 -5.35 3.00
CA ASP A 61 2.02 -5.84 2.54
C ASP A 61 2.13 -7.36 2.72
N ASN A 62 2.37 -8.08 1.62
CA ASN A 62 2.62 -9.53 1.60
C ASN A 62 1.56 -10.38 2.35
N MET A 63 0.33 -9.88 2.50
CA MET A 63 -0.75 -10.61 3.17
C MET A 63 -1.37 -11.68 2.27
N GLU A 64 -1.73 -12.82 2.87
CA GLU A 64 -2.46 -13.90 2.20
C GLU A 64 -3.82 -13.43 1.68
N ILE A 65 -4.29 -13.99 0.56
CA ILE A 65 -5.52 -13.55 -0.13
C ILE A 65 -6.74 -13.59 0.81
N GLU A 66 -6.85 -14.60 1.66
CA GLU A 66 -7.94 -14.70 2.65
C GLU A 66 -7.88 -13.58 3.71
N MET A 67 -6.67 -13.14 4.08
CA MET A 67 -6.50 -12.02 5.00
C MET A 67 -6.82 -10.70 4.32
N VAL A 68 -6.44 -10.55 3.04
CA VAL A 68 -6.79 -9.38 2.23
C VAL A 68 -8.31 -9.22 2.14
N GLY A 69 -9.05 -10.31 1.89
CA GLY A 69 -10.52 -10.28 1.87
C GLY A 69 -11.11 -9.80 3.20
N ARG A 70 -10.63 -10.37 4.32
CA ARG A 70 -11.05 -9.95 5.67
C ARG A 70 -10.68 -8.49 5.97
N ALA A 71 -9.52 -8.03 5.52
CA ALA A 71 -9.08 -6.65 5.69
C ALA A 71 -9.99 -5.68 4.92
N VAL A 72 -10.32 -6.00 3.66
CA VAL A 72 -11.25 -5.20 2.85
C VAL A 72 -12.62 -5.10 3.51
N GLU A 73 -13.15 -6.21 4.03
CA GLU A 73 -14.42 -6.23 4.77
C GLU A 73 -14.35 -5.37 6.05
N LEU A 74 -13.27 -5.48 6.82
CA LEU A 74 -13.05 -4.70 8.04
C LEU A 74 -12.95 -3.19 7.76
N ILE A 75 -12.22 -2.81 6.71
CA ILE A 75 -12.01 -1.41 6.33
C ILE A 75 -13.31 -0.78 5.84
N HIS A 76 -14.17 -1.56 5.16
CA HIS A 76 -15.51 -1.16 4.76
C HIS A 76 -15.58 0.25 4.12
N LYS A 77 -14.66 0.53 3.19
CA LYS A 77 -14.53 1.82 2.46
C LYS A 77 -14.27 3.06 3.32
N LYS A 78 -13.89 2.91 4.59
CA LYS A 78 -13.50 4.03 5.46
C LYS A 78 -12.08 4.54 5.18
N ALA A 79 -11.24 3.68 4.60
CA ALA A 79 -9.94 4.01 4.05
C ALA A 79 -9.81 3.33 2.68
N LYS A 80 -8.91 3.84 1.83
CA LYS A 80 -8.56 3.14 0.59
C LYS A 80 -7.69 1.92 0.89
N VAL A 81 -7.80 0.89 0.07
CA VAL A 81 -7.03 -0.35 0.22
C VAL A 81 -6.01 -0.46 -0.91
N GLU A 82 -4.74 -0.61 -0.53
CA GLU A 82 -3.66 -0.94 -1.45
C GLU A 82 -3.11 -2.34 -1.13
N ILE A 83 -2.84 -3.15 -2.16
CA ILE A 83 -2.10 -4.42 -2.02
C ILE A 83 -0.68 -4.21 -2.52
N SER A 84 0.30 -4.64 -1.72
CA SER A 84 1.72 -4.54 -2.04
C SER A 84 2.46 -5.85 -1.71
N GLY A 85 3.69 -5.94 -2.22
CA GLY A 85 4.62 -7.04 -1.96
C GLY A 85 4.38 -8.26 -2.86
N ASN A 86 5.39 -8.62 -3.66
CA ASN A 86 5.44 -9.83 -4.51
C ASN A 86 4.12 -10.16 -5.21
N VAL A 87 3.55 -9.18 -5.91
CA VAL A 87 2.33 -9.37 -6.69
C VAL A 87 2.71 -9.89 -8.07
N GLU A 88 2.50 -11.19 -8.28
CA GLU A 88 2.65 -11.86 -9.57
C GLU A 88 1.30 -12.05 -10.28
N GLN A 89 1.32 -12.48 -11.55
CA GLN A 89 0.13 -12.58 -12.38
C GLN A 89 -0.96 -13.49 -11.76
N GLU A 90 -0.54 -14.58 -11.15
CA GLU A 90 -1.39 -15.54 -10.46
C GLU A 90 -2.08 -14.90 -9.25
N ARG A 91 -1.35 -14.07 -8.49
CA ARG A 91 -1.90 -13.37 -7.33
C ARG A 91 -2.93 -12.33 -7.75
N ILE A 92 -2.71 -11.64 -8.87
CA ILE A 92 -3.68 -10.69 -9.45
C ILE A 92 -5.01 -11.38 -9.74
N ILE A 93 -4.97 -12.59 -10.32
CA ILE A 93 -6.18 -13.37 -10.60
C ILE A 93 -6.92 -13.70 -9.30
N GLY A 94 -6.18 -14.06 -8.25
CA GLY A 94 -6.73 -14.36 -6.93
C GLY A 94 -7.43 -13.17 -6.28
N ILE A 95 -6.90 -11.96 -6.42
CA ILE A 95 -7.45 -10.75 -5.77
C ILE A 95 -8.46 -9.97 -6.64
N ARG A 96 -8.67 -10.35 -7.91
CA ARG A 96 -9.51 -9.60 -8.88
C ARG A 96 -10.94 -9.31 -8.44
N HIS A 97 -11.47 -10.11 -7.52
CA HIS A 97 -12.84 -10.02 -7.03
C HIS A 97 -12.96 -9.24 -5.72
N LEU A 98 -11.82 -8.87 -5.11
CA LEU A 98 -11.76 -8.08 -3.90
C LEU A 98 -11.89 -6.60 -4.25
N ALA A 99 -12.62 -5.87 -3.42
CA ALA A 99 -12.83 -4.44 -3.59
C ALA A 99 -11.61 -3.64 -3.07
N VAL A 100 -10.52 -3.68 -3.83
CA VAL A 100 -9.30 -2.90 -3.57
C VAL A 100 -9.18 -1.72 -4.52
N ASP A 101 -8.55 -0.64 -4.06
CA ASP A 101 -8.39 0.60 -4.84
C ASP A 101 -7.11 0.58 -5.67
N TYR A 102 -6.02 0.05 -5.11
CA TYR A 102 -4.69 0.08 -5.72
C TYR A 102 -3.96 -1.26 -5.58
N ILE A 103 -3.10 -1.55 -6.55
CA ILE A 103 -2.13 -2.65 -6.51
C ILE A 103 -0.78 -2.05 -6.90
N SER A 104 0.20 -2.11 -6.01
CA SER A 104 1.56 -1.65 -6.30
C SER A 104 2.50 -2.81 -6.61
N MET A 105 3.25 -2.66 -7.70
CA MET A 105 4.11 -3.71 -8.24
C MET A 105 5.50 -3.15 -8.56
N GLY A 106 6.46 -3.33 -7.65
CA GLY A 106 7.85 -2.91 -7.87
C GLY A 106 8.52 -3.58 -9.08
N ALA A 107 8.04 -4.78 -9.47
CA ALA A 107 8.53 -5.50 -10.64
C ALA A 107 8.36 -4.71 -11.96
N LEU A 108 7.39 -3.80 -12.04
CA LEU A 108 7.13 -2.97 -13.21
C LEU A 108 8.22 -1.92 -13.48
N THR A 109 9.14 -1.70 -12.55
CA THR A 109 10.19 -0.69 -12.70
C THR A 109 11.59 -1.26 -12.49
N HIS A 110 11.78 -2.14 -11.49
CA HIS A 110 13.11 -2.70 -11.21
C HIS A 110 13.45 -3.94 -12.06
N SER A 111 12.46 -4.66 -12.57
CA SER A 111 12.65 -5.99 -13.19
C SER A 111 12.06 -6.08 -14.60
N VAL A 112 12.17 -5.01 -15.39
CA VAL A 112 11.57 -4.92 -16.73
C VAL A 112 12.53 -5.45 -17.80
N ARG A 113 12.00 -6.26 -18.72
CA ARG A 113 12.68 -6.58 -19.98
C ARG A 113 12.33 -5.51 -21.01
N ALA A 114 13.34 -4.77 -21.47
CA ALA A 114 13.14 -3.81 -22.56
C ALA A 114 12.66 -4.53 -23.82
N PHE A 115 11.73 -3.91 -24.55
CA PHE A 115 11.32 -4.38 -25.87
C PHE A 115 12.50 -4.22 -26.84
N ASP A 116 12.69 -5.24 -27.68
CA ASP A 116 13.72 -5.21 -28.71
C ASP A 116 13.24 -4.36 -29.90
N PHE A 117 13.90 -3.23 -30.11
CA PHE A 117 13.61 -2.31 -31.20
C PHE A 117 14.83 -2.22 -32.12
N SER A 118 14.59 -2.28 -33.43
CA SER A 118 15.60 -2.00 -34.44
C SER A 118 15.09 -0.97 -35.44
N MET A 119 15.98 -0.08 -35.88
CA MET A 119 15.69 0.91 -36.91
C MET A 119 16.23 0.43 -38.25
N THR A 120 15.38 0.41 -39.28
CA THR A 120 15.78 0.04 -40.64
C THR A 120 15.61 1.24 -41.57
N PHE A 121 16.61 1.48 -42.41
CA PHE A 121 16.55 2.51 -43.45
C PHE A 121 16.09 1.88 -44.76
N ARG A 122 15.16 2.54 -45.44
CA ARG A 122 14.80 2.19 -46.83
C ARG A 122 15.55 3.11 -47.79
N LYS A 123 16.11 2.51 -48.85
CA LYS A 123 16.62 3.24 -50.01
C LYS A 123 15.48 3.71 -50.89
#